data_AF-A0A420DZ16-F1
#
_entry.id   AF-A0A420DZ16-F1
#
_cell.length_a   1.000
_cell.length_b   1.000
_cell.length_c   1.000
_cell.angle_alpha   90.00
_cell.angle_beta   90.00
_cell.angle_gamma   90.00
#
_symmetry.space_group_name_H-M   'P 1'
#
loop_
_entity.id
_entity.type
_entity.pdbx_description
1 polymer ?
#
loop_
_entity_poly.entity_id
_entity_poly.type
_entity_poly.pdbx_seq_one_letter_code
_entity_poly.pdbx_strand_id
1 'polypeptide(L)'
;MKTLRLLVSIFFVSLISIQQISAQDDIKTLKAQVKNKQSQISANEEILMSGVTALKRVKGNLERFKNSKKATKQEVERKEKIVANMQQRLTKLNSQIDLHKKDLATLERKLARKLKKEQPVEKVENTTQNTEVAYDDNISSEQKEILLQKQKLEEARKKLDEERKARELAYLKEQETLRLEEEKLKQLSNQIKAKEQNISKEKNTLISDLEDDISINEEILISGKEGLAKMKSKLEEAKKDASTSKESIERKEAIISQIETRLLKIENEIDAKKQELAKIKG
;
A
#
# COMPACT_ATOMS: atom_id res chain seq x y z
N MET A 1 57.86 30.57 37.48
CA MET A 1 56.47 30.31 37.95
C MET A 1 55.42 31.27 37.39
N LYS A 2 55.62 32.61 37.32
CA LYS A 2 54.55 33.55 36.92
C LYS A 2 54.01 33.35 35.48
N THR A 3 54.88 33.05 34.51
CA THR A 3 54.51 32.83 33.09
C THR A 3 53.62 31.61 32.86
N LEU A 4 53.86 30.49 33.56
CA LEU A 4 53.15 29.23 33.33
C LEU A 4 51.65 29.34 33.69
N ARG A 5 51.29 30.17 34.68
CA ARG A 5 49.88 30.43 35.05
C ARG A 5 49.11 31.20 33.98
N LEU A 6 49.79 31.97 33.12
CA LEU A 6 49.16 32.77 32.07
C LEU A 6 48.74 31.90 30.86
N LEU A 7 49.53 30.89 30.51
CA LEU A 7 49.20 29.97 29.41
C LEU A 7 48.02 29.06 29.76
N VAL A 8 47.94 28.60 31.02
CA VAL A 8 46.84 27.74 31.48
C VAL A 8 45.49 28.47 31.46
N SER A 9 45.43 29.75 31.84
CA SER A 9 44.17 30.51 31.77
C SER A 9 43.70 30.74 30.33
N ILE A 10 44.60 31.07 29.41
CA ILE A 10 44.29 31.24 27.98
C ILE A 10 43.75 29.93 27.37
N PHE A 11 44.34 28.78 27.71
CA PHE A 11 43.93 27.48 27.17
C PHE A 11 42.58 27.00 27.73
N PHE A 12 42.28 27.27 29.01
CA PHE A 12 40.95 26.98 29.57
C PHE A 12 39.85 27.88 28.97
N VAL A 13 40.13 29.18 28.77
CA VAL A 13 39.16 30.09 28.15
C VAL A 13 38.85 29.69 26.71
N SER A 14 39.84 29.23 25.92
CA SER A 14 39.59 28.79 24.54
C SER A 14 38.75 27.51 24.45
N LEU A 15 39.02 26.47 25.26
CA LEU A 15 38.23 25.24 25.25
C LEU A 15 36.78 25.48 25.72
N ILE A 16 36.59 26.27 26.78
CA ILE A 16 35.25 26.61 27.27
C ILE A 16 34.47 27.41 26.21
N SER A 17 35.12 28.36 25.53
CA SER A 17 34.49 29.13 24.44
C SER A 17 34.00 28.25 23.30
N ILE A 18 34.81 27.27 22.85
CA ILE A 18 34.44 26.35 21.75
C ILE A 18 33.26 25.45 22.16
N GLN A 19 33.23 24.96 23.40
CA GLN A 19 32.09 24.20 23.92
C GLN A 19 30.83 25.07 24.08
N GLN A 20 30.96 26.33 24.46
CA GLN A 20 29.83 27.27 24.55
C GLN A 20 29.27 27.65 23.18
N ILE A 21 30.11 27.92 22.18
CA ILE A 21 29.67 28.23 20.81
C ILE A 21 28.88 27.06 20.21
N SER A 22 29.43 25.84 20.29
CA SER A 22 28.76 24.65 19.78
C SER A 22 27.44 24.35 20.51
N ALA A 23 27.37 24.51 21.84
CA ALA A 23 26.12 24.40 22.59
C ALA A 23 25.11 25.51 22.23
N GLN A 24 25.57 26.74 21.96
CA GLN A 24 24.71 27.86 21.60
C GLN A 24 24.09 27.67 20.20
N ASP A 25 24.83 27.13 19.23
CA ASP A 25 24.31 26.81 17.90
C ASP A 25 23.37 25.59 17.91
N ASP A 26 23.63 24.60 18.76
CA ASP A 26 22.71 23.49 19.03
C ASP A 26 21.37 24.02 19.60
N ILE A 27 21.42 25.02 20.49
CA ILE A 27 20.23 25.72 21.04
C ILE A 27 19.52 26.58 19.98
N LYS A 28 20.24 27.34 19.14
CA LYS A 28 19.64 28.09 18.01
C LYS A 28 18.90 27.13 17.06
N THR A 29 19.55 26.02 16.71
CA THR A 29 19.01 24.99 15.84
C THR A 29 17.75 24.36 16.45
N LEU A 30 17.76 24.07 17.75
CA LEU A 30 16.60 23.48 18.43
C LEU A 30 15.44 24.48 18.59
N LYS A 31 15.71 25.79 18.78
CA LYS A 31 14.69 26.85 18.68
C LYS A 31 14.07 26.96 17.28
N ALA A 32 14.88 26.88 16.23
CA ALA A 32 14.40 26.88 14.84
C ALA A 32 13.53 25.64 14.54
N GLN A 33 13.90 24.46 15.06
CA GLN A 33 13.09 23.25 14.99
C GLN A 33 11.75 23.44 15.72
N VAL A 34 11.73 24.02 16.93
CA VAL A 34 10.50 24.33 17.67
C VAL A 34 9.57 25.24 16.87
N LYS A 35 10.05 26.38 16.35
CA LYS A 35 9.21 27.30 15.52
C LYS A 35 8.66 26.60 14.27
N ASN A 36 9.49 25.80 13.58
CA ASN A 36 9.05 25.04 12.40
C ASN A 36 7.99 23.99 12.75
N LYS A 37 8.18 23.22 13.84
CA LYS A 37 7.19 22.21 14.29
C LYS A 37 5.88 22.86 14.73
N GLN A 38 5.92 24.02 15.38
CA GLN A 38 4.72 24.80 15.72
C GLN A 38 3.93 25.19 14.46
N SER A 39 4.57 25.80 13.46
CA SER A 39 3.92 26.08 12.17
C SER A 39 3.38 24.80 11.51
N GLN A 40 4.16 23.70 11.55
CA GLN A 40 3.79 22.43 10.93
C GLN A 40 2.54 21.81 11.56
N ILE A 41 2.34 22.01 12.87
CA ILE A 41 1.15 21.63 13.63
C ILE A 41 -0.04 22.52 13.24
N SER A 42 0.08 23.84 13.27
CA SER A 42 -1.02 24.75 12.89
C SER A 42 -1.47 24.57 11.44
N ALA A 43 -0.53 24.36 10.51
CA ALA A 43 -0.82 24.03 9.11
C ALA A 43 -1.39 22.60 8.92
N ASN A 44 -1.33 21.74 9.95
CA ASN A 44 -2.00 20.44 9.99
C ASN A 44 -3.43 20.60 10.56
N GLU A 45 -3.59 21.44 11.57
CA GLU A 45 -4.85 21.72 12.24
C GLU A 45 -5.84 22.42 11.31
N GLU A 46 -5.40 23.38 10.47
CA GLU A 46 -6.27 23.98 9.45
C GLU A 46 -6.73 22.95 8.40
N ILE A 47 -5.84 22.02 7.99
CA ILE A 47 -6.19 20.92 7.09
C ILE A 47 -7.17 19.94 7.77
N LEU A 48 -7.03 19.68 9.07
CA LEU A 48 -7.97 18.87 9.83
C LEU A 48 -9.35 19.56 9.92
N MET A 49 -9.41 20.86 10.25
CA MET A 49 -10.66 21.62 10.34
C MET A 49 -11.36 21.77 8.98
N SER A 50 -10.57 21.96 7.91
CA SER A 50 -11.06 21.90 6.52
C SER A 50 -11.61 20.51 6.22
N GLY A 51 -10.88 19.44 6.53
CA GLY A 51 -11.32 18.06 6.34
C GLY A 51 -12.57 17.68 7.13
N VAL A 52 -12.76 18.20 8.35
CA VAL A 52 -14.00 18.04 9.13
C VAL A 52 -15.17 18.79 8.48
N THR A 53 -14.92 19.96 7.88
CA THR A 53 -15.92 20.72 7.10
C THR A 53 -16.34 19.97 5.84
N ALA A 54 -15.34 19.43 5.12
CA ALA A 54 -15.52 18.53 3.98
C ALA A 54 -16.34 17.28 4.35
N LEU A 55 -16.01 16.61 5.45
CA LEU A 55 -16.77 15.46 5.97
C LEU A 55 -18.23 15.81 6.27
N LYS A 56 -18.50 17.00 6.84
CA LYS A 56 -19.88 17.46 7.07
C LYS A 56 -20.65 17.63 5.76
N ARG A 57 -19.99 18.08 4.69
CA ARG A 57 -20.55 18.18 3.33
C ARG A 57 -20.86 16.80 2.75
N VAL A 58 -19.92 15.85 2.82
CA VAL A 58 -20.14 14.46 2.33
C VAL A 58 -21.26 13.77 3.10
N LYS A 59 -21.31 13.89 4.44
CA LYS A 59 -22.42 13.34 5.25
C LYS A 59 -23.77 13.97 4.85
N GLY A 60 -23.83 15.28 4.65
CA GLY A 60 -25.05 15.96 4.17
C GLY A 60 -25.50 15.48 2.77
N ASN A 61 -24.55 15.20 1.87
CA ASN A 61 -24.84 14.66 0.54
C ASN A 61 -25.30 13.19 0.60
N LEU A 62 -24.73 12.37 1.49
CA LEU A 62 -25.17 10.99 1.75
C LEU A 62 -26.62 10.94 2.25
N GLU A 63 -26.97 11.73 3.27
CA GLU A 63 -28.33 11.74 3.80
C GLU A 63 -29.35 12.28 2.79
N ARG A 64 -28.97 13.25 1.95
CA ARG A 64 -29.79 13.65 0.78
C ARG A 64 -29.94 12.54 -0.25
N PHE A 65 -28.89 11.75 -0.49
CA PHE A 65 -28.94 10.62 -1.42
C PHE A 65 -29.86 9.50 -0.91
N LYS A 66 -29.73 9.09 0.36
CA LYS A 66 -30.60 8.09 1.03
C LYS A 66 -32.08 8.43 0.92
N ASN A 67 -32.42 9.72 1.10
CA ASN A 67 -33.80 10.22 0.99
C ASN A 67 -34.28 10.43 -0.47
N SER A 68 -33.47 10.07 -1.47
CA SER A 68 -33.83 10.21 -2.89
C SER A 68 -34.40 8.92 -3.47
N LYS A 69 -35.32 9.04 -4.43
CA LYS A 69 -35.87 7.90 -5.20
C LYS A 69 -34.84 7.16 -6.08
N LYS A 70 -33.57 7.57 -6.05
CA LYS A 70 -32.45 6.94 -6.78
C LYS A 70 -31.52 6.14 -5.88
N ALA A 71 -31.78 6.05 -4.58
CA ALA A 71 -30.93 5.31 -3.64
C ALA A 71 -30.99 3.79 -3.88
N THR A 72 -29.97 3.22 -4.51
CA THR A 72 -29.74 1.76 -4.44
C THR A 72 -28.97 1.43 -3.16
N LYS A 73 -29.21 0.23 -2.59
CA LYS A 73 -28.51 -0.24 -1.39
C LYS A 73 -26.98 -0.21 -1.56
N GLN A 74 -26.49 -0.70 -2.70
CA GLN A 74 -25.06 -0.77 -3.02
C GLN A 74 -24.40 0.62 -3.12
N GLU A 75 -25.09 1.63 -3.68
CA GLU A 75 -24.57 3.00 -3.72
C GLU A 75 -24.61 3.69 -2.36
N VAL A 76 -25.60 3.39 -1.51
CA VAL A 76 -25.62 3.86 -0.11
C VAL A 76 -24.43 3.27 0.65
N GLU A 77 -24.21 1.96 0.57
CA GLU A 77 -23.09 1.25 1.21
C GLU A 77 -21.73 1.79 0.73
N ARG A 78 -21.55 2.04 -0.59
CA ARG A 78 -20.33 2.68 -1.13
C ARG A 78 -20.13 4.10 -0.58
N LYS A 79 -21.19 4.91 -0.50
CA LYS A 79 -21.09 6.28 0.05
C LYS A 79 -20.89 6.30 1.57
N GLU A 80 -21.39 5.30 2.30
CA GLU A 80 -21.10 5.10 3.72
C GLU A 80 -19.65 4.67 3.96
N LYS A 81 -19.10 3.79 3.11
CA LYS A 81 -17.66 3.47 3.10
C LYS A 81 -16.79 4.71 2.85
N ILE A 82 -17.15 5.56 1.89
CA ILE A 82 -16.48 6.86 1.65
C ILE A 82 -16.49 7.72 2.93
N VAL A 83 -17.66 7.86 3.57
CA VAL A 83 -17.82 8.62 4.83
C VAL A 83 -17.01 8.01 5.99
N ALA A 84 -16.88 6.69 6.08
CA ALA A 84 -16.07 6.00 7.08
C ALA A 84 -14.57 6.17 6.83
N ASN A 85 -14.11 5.96 5.59
CA ASN A 85 -12.71 6.15 5.17
C ASN A 85 -12.25 7.59 5.42
N MET A 86 -13.10 8.58 5.12
CA MET A 86 -12.83 9.99 5.38
C MET A 86 -12.72 10.28 6.89
N GLN A 87 -13.59 9.72 7.72
CA GLN A 87 -13.46 9.79 9.18
C GLN A 87 -12.14 9.18 9.66
N GLN A 88 -11.77 8.00 9.17
CA GLN A 88 -10.52 7.32 9.54
C GLN A 88 -9.28 8.16 9.16
N ARG A 89 -9.28 8.84 8.00
CA ARG A 89 -8.21 9.78 7.61
C ARG A 89 -8.09 10.95 8.57
N LEU A 90 -9.20 11.55 8.97
CA LEU A 90 -9.21 12.69 9.89
C LEU A 90 -8.79 12.27 11.32
N THR A 91 -9.22 11.10 11.80
CA THR A 91 -8.75 10.53 13.07
C THR A 91 -7.25 10.23 13.04
N LYS A 92 -6.73 9.69 11.92
CA LYS A 92 -5.29 9.46 11.72
C LYS A 92 -4.50 10.77 11.68
N LEU A 93 -5.02 11.80 11.01
CA LEU A 93 -4.44 13.14 10.98
C LEU A 93 -4.44 13.80 12.37
N ASN A 94 -5.51 13.69 13.15
CA ASN A 94 -5.55 14.15 14.53
C ASN A 94 -4.52 13.41 15.40
N SER A 95 -4.43 12.08 15.27
CA SER A 95 -3.42 11.29 15.98
C SER A 95 -1.99 11.69 15.61
N GLN A 96 -1.74 12.05 14.33
CA GLN A 96 -0.46 12.62 13.88
C GLN A 96 -0.21 14.03 14.46
N ILE A 97 -1.24 14.86 14.61
CA ILE A 97 -1.16 16.15 15.30
C ILE A 97 -0.80 15.95 16.78
N ASP A 98 -1.44 15.00 17.47
CA ASP A 98 -1.16 14.70 18.88
C ASP A 98 0.25 14.11 19.06
N LEU A 99 0.73 13.30 18.11
CA LEU A 99 2.12 12.85 18.07
C LEU A 99 3.08 14.03 17.83
N HIS A 100 2.82 14.90 16.85
CA HIS A 100 3.66 16.08 16.61
C HIS A 100 3.67 17.05 17.81
N LYS A 101 2.56 17.17 18.56
CA LYS A 101 2.48 17.92 19.83
C LYS A 101 3.31 17.27 20.93
N LYS A 102 3.29 15.92 21.04
CA LYS A 102 4.17 15.17 21.95
C LYS A 102 5.64 15.26 21.55
N ASP A 103 5.95 15.30 20.25
CA ASP A 103 7.30 15.50 19.73
C ASP A 103 7.80 16.93 19.95
N LEU A 104 6.93 17.94 19.79
CA LEU A 104 7.22 19.32 20.15
C LEU A 104 7.56 19.44 21.64
N ALA A 105 6.69 18.93 22.51
CA ALA A 105 6.94 18.85 23.95
C ALA A 105 8.19 18.00 24.29
N THR A 106 8.55 17.03 23.45
CA THR A 106 9.77 16.23 23.60
C THR A 106 11.02 16.96 23.10
N LEU A 107 10.93 17.84 22.10
CA LEU A 107 12.02 18.73 21.69
C LEU A 107 12.26 19.81 22.76
N GLU A 108 11.19 20.40 23.29
CA GLU A 108 11.20 21.32 24.43
C GLU A 108 11.78 20.64 25.69
N ARG A 109 11.46 19.36 25.94
CA ARG A 109 12.11 18.57 27.00
C ARG A 109 13.52 18.10 26.66
N LYS A 110 13.89 17.89 25.39
CA LYS A 110 15.22 17.40 24.96
C LYS A 110 16.27 18.50 24.96
N LEU A 111 15.85 19.73 24.69
CA LEU A 111 16.52 20.98 25.06
C LEU A 111 16.93 20.97 26.55
N ALA A 112 16.13 20.31 27.39
CA ALA A 112 16.39 20.08 28.82
C ALA A 112 16.80 18.61 29.19
N ARG A 113 17.31 17.76 28.26
CA ARG A 113 17.64 16.32 28.55
C ARG A 113 18.73 15.56 27.75
N LYS A 114 19.02 15.89 26.48
CA LYS A 114 19.75 15.13 25.39
C LYS A 114 20.34 13.67 25.64
N LEU A 115 19.84 12.60 24.89
CA LEU A 115 19.93 11.07 25.12
C LEU A 115 20.16 10.07 23.86
N LYS A 116 19.93 8.69 23.94
CA LYS A 116 20.50 7.49 23.16
C LYS A 116 19.64 6.58 22.14
N LYS A 117 19.86 5.21 21.99
CA LYS A 117 19.63 4.25 20.79
C LYS A 117 19.19 2.71 21.01
N GLU A 118 19.28 1.77 20.01
CA GLU A 118 18.45 0.50 19.71
C GLU A 118 19.15 -0.94 19.41
N GLN A 119 18.46 -2.04 18.91
CA GLN A 119 18.90 -3.51 18.81
C GLN A 119 18.42 -4.49 17.60
N PRO A 120 18.91 -5.78 17.41
CA PRO A 120 18.67 -6.83 16.29
C PRO A 120 18.29 -8.34 16.72
N VAL A 121 18.18 -9.56 16.02
CA VAL A 121 18.00 -10.27 14.66
C VAL A 121 17.70 -11.85 14.76
N GLU A 122 17.45 -12.70 13.69
CA GLU A 122 17.08 -14.19 13.71
C GLU A 122 17.42 -15.16 12.45
N LYS A 123 16.89 -16.43 12.29
CA LYS A 123 17.39 -17.67 11.51
C LYS A 123 16.36 -18.59 10.69
N VAL A 124 16.77 -19.72 10.00
CA VAL A 124 15.93 -20.72 9.17
C VAL A 124 16.56 -22.14 8.78
N GLU A 125 15.81 -23.18 8.26
CA GLU A 125 16.19 -24.60 7.81
C GLU A 125 15.25 -25.23 6.67
N ASN A 126 15.14 -26.50 6.12
CA ASN A 126 15.71 -27.93 6.19
C ASN A 126 15.44 -28.85 4.89
N THR A 127 15.35 -30.23 4.90
CA THR A 127 15.62 -31.21 3.73
C THR A 127 14.84 -32.60 3.60
N THR A 128 14.91 -33.41 2.46
CA THR A 128 14.36 -34.84 2.17
C THR A 128 14.75 -35.40 0.71
N GLN A 129 14.49 -36.59 0.04
CA GLN A 129 13.97 -38.03 0.16
C GLN A 129 14.21 -38.90 -1.19
N ASN A 130 14.02 -40.27 -1.32
CA ASN A 130 14.19 -41.14 -2.59
C ASN A 130 13.55 -42.61 -2.68
N THR A 131 13.62 -43.38 -3.83
CA THR A 131 13.10 -44.79 -4.17
C THR A 131 13.96 -45.58 -5.26
N GLU A 132 13.74 -46.74 -5.98
CA GLU A 132 12.78 -47.90 -6.30
C GLU A 132 13.58 -49.19 -6.85
N VAL A 133 13.28 -50.30 -7.63
CA VAL A 133 12.31 -50.93 -8.65
C VAL A 133 12.42 -52.55 -8.60
N ALA A 134 12.21 -53.59 -9.50
CA ALA A 134 11.72 -54.01 -10.90
C ALA A 134 11.59 -55.61 -11.09
N TYR A 135 11.09 -56.21 -12.24
CA TYR A 135 10.81 -57.70 -12.49
C TYR A 135 10.83 -58.25 -14.00
N ASP A 136 10.78 -59.59 -14.33
CA ASP A 136 10.77 -60.25 -15.71
C ASP A 136 10.27 -61.78 -15.84
N ASP A 137 10.21 -62.45 -17.05
CA ASP A 137 9.72 -63.86 -17.40
C ASP A 137 10.49 -64.58 -18.64
N ASN A 138 10.18 -65.60 -19.50
CA ASN A 138 9.11 -66.62 -19.91
C ASN A 138 9.68 -67.84 -20.78
N ILE A 139 8.91 -68.88 -21.28
CA ILE A 139 9.39 -70.09 -22.07
C ILE A 139 8.35 -70.88 -22.99
N SER A 140 8.74 -71.85 -23.87
CA SER A 140 7.85 -72.67 -24.81
C SER A 140 8.31 -74.13 -25.22
N SER A 141 7.69 -74.82 -26.23
CA SER A 141 7.88 -76.29 -26.58
C SER A 141 7.66 -76.78 -28.08
N GLU A 142 7.89 -78.08 -28.42
CA GLU A 142 8.34 -78.60 -29.77
C GLU A 142 7.33 -79.31 -30.77
N GLN A 143 7.31 -80.66 -30.98
CA GLN A 143 7.07 -81.37 -32.30
C GLN A 143 5.69 -82.04 -32.64
N LYS A 144 5.05 -81.80 -33.83
CA LYS A 144 3.66 -82.12 -34.27
C LYS A 144 3.36 -81.77 -35.78
N GLU A 145 3.47 -82.60 -36.84
CA GLU A 145 3.53 -82.03 -38.24
C GLU A 145 2.24 -81.79 -39.07
N ILE A 146 1.40 -82.80 -39.38
CA ILE A 146 0.07 -82.54 -40.01
C ILE A 146 -0.86 -81.85 -39.00
N LEU A 147 -0.63 -82.12 -37.71
CA LEU A 147 -1.08 -81.23 -36.65
C LEU A 147 -0.59 -79.81 -36.92
N LEU A 148 0.72 -79.52 -37.08
CA LEU A 148 1.24 -78.20 -37.48
C LEU A 148 0.55 -77.61 -38.71
N GLN A 149 0.02 -78.34 -39.68
CA GLN A 149 -0.65 -77.69 -40.82
C GLN A 149 -2.07 -77.23 -40.48
N LYS A 150 -2.87 -78.05 -39.78
CA LYS A 150 -4.18 -77.61 -39.26
C LYS A 150 -4.01 -76.60 -38.13
N GLN A 151 -3.09 -76.87 -37.22
CA GLN A 151 -2.64 -76.01 -36.13
C GLN A 151 -2.02 -74.71 -36.67
N LYS A 152 -1.29 -74.65 -37.80
CA LYS A 152 -0.85 -73.38 -38.41
C LYS A 152 -1.99 -72.60 -39.03
N LEU A 153 -3.00 -73.27 -39.61
CA LEU A 153 -4.21 -72.60 -40.10
C LEU A 153 -5.05 -72.05 -38.92
N GLU A 154 -5.13 -72.82 -37.84
CA GLU A 154 -5.86 -72.49 -36.62
C GLU A 154 -5.12 -71.46 -35.78
N GLU A 155 -3.78 -71.52 -35.69
CA GLU A 155 -2.88 -70.49 -35.16
C GLU A 155 -2.91 -69.24 -36.04
N ALA A 156 -2.98 -69.34 -37.36
CA ALA A 156 -3.13 -68.16 -38.22
C ALA A 156 -4.49 -67.49 -38.04
N ARG A 157 -5.57 -68.25 -37.86
CA ARG A 157 -6.91 -67.74 -37.53
C ARG A 157 -6.94 -67.15 -36.11
N LYS A 158 -6.42 -67.88 -35.13
CA LYS A 158 -6.31 -67.48 -33.72
C LYS A 158 -5.43 -66.24 -33.59
N LYS A 159 -4.30 -66.16 -34.29
CA LYS A 159 -3.45 -64.97 -34.40
C LYS A 159 -4.16 -63.83 -35.11
N LEU A 160 -4.93 -64.06 -36.19
CA LEU A 160 -5.73 -63.01 -36.83
C LEU A 160 -6.78 -62.44 -35.86
N ASP A 161 -7.44 -63.29 -35.08
CA ASP A 161 -8.45 -62.88 -34.11
C ASP A 161 -7.84 -62.30 -32.81
N GLU A 162 -6.64 -62.73 -32.42
CA GLU A 162 -5.82 -62.12 -31.37
C GLU A 162 -5.29 -60.75 -31.81
N GLU A 163 -4.84 -60.60 -33.06
CA GLU A 163 -4.47 -59.31 -33.65
C GLU A 163 -5.69 -58.39 -33.78
N ARG A 164 -6.87 -58.90 -34.16
CA ARG A 164 -8.11 -58.12 -34.15
C ARG A 164 -8.45 -57.63 -32.74
N LYS A 165 -8.47 -58.51 -31.74
CA LYS A 165 -8.70 -58.17 -30.34
C LYS A 165 -7.64 -57.20 -29.80
N ALA A 166 -6.37 -57.34 -30.20
CA ALA A 166 -5.31 -56.43 -29.82
C ALA A 166 -5.48 -55.03 -30.43
N ARG A 167 -5.91 -54.94 -31.70
CA ARG A 167 -6.24 -53.67 -32.36
C ARG A 167 -7.49 -53.02 -31.78
N GLU A 168 -8.51 -53.80 -31.46
CA GLU A 168 -9.74 -53.34 -30.77
C GLU A 168 -9.41 -52.82 -29.36
N LEU A 169 -8.62 -53.57 -28.59
CA LEU A 169 -8.13 -53.14 -27.27
C LEU A 169 -7.25 -51.88 -27.36
N ALA A 170 -6.41 -51.75 -28.40
CA ALA A 170 -5.60 -50.55 -28.63
C ALA A 170 -6.48 -49.33 -28.96
N TYR A 171 -7.47 -49.49 -29.84
CA TYR A 171 -8.43 -48.43 -30.20
C TYR A 171 -9.27 -47.99 -29.00
N LEU A 172 -9.75 -48.93 -28.17
CA LEU A 172 -10.49 -48.62 -26.95
C LEU A 172 -9.61 -47.86 -25.92
N LYS A 173 -8.33 -48.23 -25.79
CA LYS A 173 -7.36 -47.49 -24.96
C LYS A 173 -7.10 -46.09 -25.51
N GLU A 174 -6.94 -45.94 -26.83
CA GLU A 174 -6.77 -44.63 -27.48
C GLU A 174 -7.99 -43.74 -27.22
N GLN A 175 -9.20 -44.27 -27.43
CA GLN A 175 -10.46 -43.57 -27.14
C GLN A 175 -10.58 -43.18 -25.65
N GLU A 176 -10.17 -44.05 -24.72
CA GLU A 176 -10.14 -43.72 -23.29
C GLU A 176 -9.10 -42.62 -22.98
N THR A 177 -7.91 -42.66 -23.57
CA THR A 177 -6.91 -41.59 -23.37
C THR A 177 -7.38 -40.25 -23.90
N LEU A 178 -8.01 -40.21 -25.10
CA LEU A 178 -8.61 -38.99 -25.66
C LEU A 178 -9.75 -38.46 -24.76
N ARG A 179 -10.59 -39.34 -24.21
CA ARG A 179 -11.65 -38.98 -23.26
C ARG A 179 -11.08 -38.36 -21.97
N LEU A 180 -9.99 -38.92 -21.45
CA LEU A 180 -9.28 -38.39 -20.28
C LEU A 180 -8.55 -37.07 -20.58
N GLU A 181 -8.09 -36.84 -21.81
CA GLU A 181 -7.53 -35.55 -22.23
C GLU A 181 -8.60 -34.47 -22.42
N GLU A 182 -9.76 -34.80 -22.99
CA GLU A 182 -10.90 -33.88 -23.04
C GLU A 182 -11.34 -33.47 -21.63
N GLU A 183 -11.40 -34.41 -20.68
CA GLU A 183 -11.70 -34.10 -19.28
C GLU A 183 -10.66 -33.16 -18.64
N LYS A 184 -9.36 -33.37 -18.89
CA LYS A 184 -8.29 -32.44 -18.44
C LYS A 184 -8.44 -31.04 -19.07
N LEU A 185 -8.69 -30.95 -20.37
CA LEU A 185 -8.87 -29.67 -21.08
C LEU A 185 -10.13 -28.93 -20.59
N LYS A 186 -11.21 -29.65 -20.30
CA LYS A 186 -12.46 -29.13 -19.72
C LYS A 186 -12.25 -28.62 -18.30
N GLN A 187 -11.51 -29.35 -17.46
CA GLN A 187 -11.09 -28.88 -16.14
C GLN A 187 -10.24 -27.61 -16.24
N LEU A 188 -9.25 -27.57 -17.13
CA LEU A 188 -8.39 -26.41 -17.35
C LEU A 188 -9.18 -25.19 -17.83
N SER A 189 -10.11 -25.35 -18.78
CA SER A 189 -11.00 -24.27 -19.24
C SER A 189 -11.84 -23.69 -18.11
N ASN A 190 -12.37 -24.54 -17.21
CA ASN A 190 -13.12 -24.09 -16.05
C ASN A 190 -12.23 -23.35 -15.03
N GLN A 191 -10.99 -23.80 -14.80
CA GLN A 191 -10.03 -23.09 -13.95
C GLN A 191 -9.62 -21.73 -14.53
N ILE A 192 -9.44 -21.62 -15.85
CA ILE A 192 -9.15 -20.36 -16.54
C ILE A 192 -10.31 -19.38 -16.35
N LYS A 193 -11.55 -19.79 -16.66
CA LYS A 193 -12.75 -18.95 -16.47
C LYS A 193 -12.93 -18.48 -15.03
N ALA A 194 -12.65 -19.34 -14.04
CA ALA A 194 -12.71 -18.96 -12.63
C ALA A 194 -11.64 -17.91 -12.26
N LYS A 195 -10.41 -18.04 -12.79
CA LYS A 195 -9.34 -17.04 -12.62
C LYS A 195 -9.68 -15.72 -13.31
N GLU A 196 -10.16 -15.74 -14.54
CA GLU A 196 -10.60 -14.54 -15.29
C GLU A 196 -11.70 -13.78 -14.54
N GLN A 197 -12.70 -14.48 -14.00
CA GLN A 197 -13.74 -13.87 -13.18
C GLN A 197 -13.21 -13.24 -11.89
N ASN A 198 -12.20 -13.84 -11.24
CA ASN A 198 -11.60 -13.30 -10.03
C ASN A 198 -10.73 -12.07 -10.34
N ILE A 199 -9.88 -12.14 -11.38
CA ILE A 199 -9.10 -11.00 -11.88
C ILE A 199 -10.02 -9.82 -12.25
N SER A 200 -11.18 -10.09 -12.87
CA SER A 200 -12.19 -9.06 -13.17
C SER A 200 -12.78 -8.43 -11.92
N LYS A 201 -13.14 -9.23 -10.89
CA LYS A 201 -13.62 -8.72 -9.59
C LYS A 201 -12.56 -7.89 -8.87
N GLU A 202 -11.31 -8.35 -8.86
CA GLU A 202 -10.17 -7.67 -8.24
C GLU A 202 -9.88 -6.34 -8.94
N LYS A 203 -9.81 -6.32 -10.28
CA LYS A 203 -9.68 -5.08 -11.09
C LYS A 203 -10.82 -4.10 -10.80
N ASN A 204 -12.07 -4.56 -10.76
CA ASN A 204 -13.22 -3.70 -10.47
C ASN A 204 -13.24 -3.17 -9.03
N THR A 205 -12.76 -3.97 -8.07
CA THR A 205 -12.60 -3.54 -6.66
C THR A 205 -11.53 -2.46 -6.55
N LEU A 206 -10.36 -2.67 -7.15
CA LEU A 206 -9.27 -1.70 -7.19
C LEU A 206 -9.66 -0.39 -7.88
N ILE A 207 -10.42 -0.47 -8.98
CA ILE A 207 -11.02 0.71 -9.65
C ILE A 207 -11.93 1.48 -8.68
N SER A 208 -12.84 0.79 -7.98
CA SER A 208 -13.77 1.43 -7.04
C SER A 208 -13.05 2.05 -5.84
N ASP A 209 -12.02 1.38 -5.32
CA ASP A 209 -11.23 1.87 -4.19
C ASP A 209 -10.43 3.11 -4.59
N LEU A 210 -9.79 3.12 -5.77
CA LEU A 210 -9.08 4.30 -6.29
C LEU A 210 -10.01 5.49 -6.56
N GLU A 211 -11.20 5.24 -7.12
CA GLU A 211 -12.23 6.28 -7.33
C GLU A 211 -12.70 6.91 -6.00
N ASP A 212 -12.99 6.08 -5.00
CA ASP A 212 -13.38 6.54 -3.66
C ASP A 212 -12.23 7.33 -3.00
N ASP A 213 -10.99 6.87 -3.19
CA ASP A 213 -9.78 7.52 -2.69
C ASP A 213 -9.53 8.90 -3.29
N ILE A 214 -9.74 9.04 -4.60
CA ILE A 214 -9.66 10.30 -5.35
C ILE A 214 -10.76 11.23 -4.85
N SER A 215 -12.01 10.76 -4.78
CA SER A 215 -13.16 11.59 -4.37
C SER A 215 -13.00 12.16 -2.96
N ILE A 216 -12.47 11.38 -2.01
CA ILE A 216 -12.14 11.86 -0.66
C ILE A 216 -11.04 12.93 -0.69
N ASN A 217 -9.98 12.73 -1.46
CA ASN A 217 -8.88 13.70 -1.54
C ASN A 217 -9.32 15.00 -2.24
N GLU A 218 -10.15 14.93 -3.28
CA GLU A 218 -10.68 16.11 -3.99
C GLU A 218 -11.56 16.99 -3.10
N GLU A 219 -12.46 16.39 -2.30
CA GLU A 219 -13.33 17.13 -1.38
C GLU A 219 -12.54 17.75 -0.21
N ILE A 220 -11.46 17.09 0.25
CA ILE A 220 -10.49 17.69 1.19
C ILE A 220 -9.72 18.86 0.53
N LEU A 221 -9.29 18.70 -0.73
CA LEU A 221 -8.55 19.73 -1.48
C LEU A 221 -9.40 20.99 -1.70
N ILE A 222 -10.68 20.82 -2.07
CA ILE A 222 -11.64 21.92 -2.23
C ILE A 222 -11.80 22.68 -0.91
N SER A 223 -12.16 21.99 0.19
CA SER A 223 -12.34 22.66 1.47
C SER A 223 -11.05 23.26 2.03
N GLY A 224 -9.89 22.67 1.71
CA GLY A 224 -8.57 23.20 2.09
C GLY A 224 -8.21 24.47 1.31
N LYS A 225 -8.54 24.54 0.01
CA LYS A 225 -8.41 25.76 -0.80
C LYS A 225 -9.34 26.87 -0.31
N GLU A 226 -10.55 26.54 0.15
CA GLU A 226 -11.46 27.49 0.85
C GLU A 226 -10.88 28.02 2.18
N GLY A 227 -10.25 27.15 3.00
CA GLY A 227 -9.61 27.54 4.26
C GLY A 227 -8.41 28.46 4.02
N LEU A 228 -7.53 28.08 3.10
CA LEU A 228 -6.38 28.89 2.68
C LEU A 228 -6.78 30.29 2.19
N ALA A 229 -7.85 30.42 1.41
CA ALA A 229 -8.35 31.71 0.94
C ALA A 229 -8.76 32.63 2.12
N LYS A 230 -9.47 32.08 3.12
CA LYS A 230 -9.87 32.80 4.35
C LYS A 230 -8.64 33.21 5.16
N MET A 231 -7.61 32.36 5.24
CA MET A 231 -6.34 32.69 5.90
C MET A 231 -5.55 33.80 5.18
N LYS A 232 -5.54 33.82 3.85
CA LYS A 232 -4.93 34.91 3.07
C LYS A 232 -5.63 36.25 3.31
N SER A 233 -6.97 36.28 3.39
CA SER A 233 -7.71 37.49 3.79
C SER A 233 -7.25 38.00 5.17
N LYS A 234 -7.23 37.10 6.18
CA LYS A 234 -6.76 37.40 7.55
C LYS A 234 -5.26 37.74 7.69
N LEU A 235 -4.48 37.55 6.63
CA LEU A 235 -3.11 38.06 6.53
C LEU A 235 -3.12 39.49 6.00
N GLU A 236 -3.80 39.75 4.88
CA GLU A 236 -3.86 41.08 4.26
C GLU A 236 -4.65 42.11 5.07
N GLU A 237 -5.61 41.66 5.89
CA GLU A 237 -6.21 42.46 6.97
C GLU A 237 -5.15 42.85 8.02
N ALA A 238 -4.37 41.88 8.49
CA ALA A 238 -3.38 42.09 9.55
C ALA A 238 -2.10 42.78 9.10
N LYS A 239 -1.85 42.90 7.79
CA LYS A 239 -0.81 43.78 7.21
C LYS A 239 -1.21 45.25 7.19
N LYS A 240 -2.52 45.55 7.27
CA LYS A 240 -3.07 46.93 7.28
C LYS A 240 -3.28 47.46 8.70
N ASP A 241 -3.37 46.55 9.68
CA ASP A 241 -3.47 46.86 11.10
C ASP A 241 -2.10 47.21 11.69
N ALA A 242 -1.90 48.50 12.03
CA ALA A 242 -0.68 49.02 12.62
C ALA A 242 -0.37 48.46 14.03
N SER A 243 -1.32 47.78 14.70
CA SER A 243 -1.07 47.10 15.98
C SER A 243 -0.49 45.69 15.83
N THR A 244 -0.56 45.08 14.64
CA THR A 244 -0.02 43.75 14.39
C THR A 244 1.50 43.78 14.24
N SER A 245 2.21 43.00 15.06
CA SER A 245 3.68 42.93 15.01
C SER A 245 4.21 42.16 13.78
N LYS A 246 5.38 42.58 13.27
CA LYS A 246 6.06 41.92 12.13
C LYS A 246 6.27 40.41 12.33
N GLU A 247 6.61 39.98 13.55
CA GLU A 247 6.78 38.56 13.89
C GLU A 247 5.44 37.77 13.82
N SER A 248 4.29 38.43 14.03
CA SER A 248 2.97 37.86 13.84
C SER A 248 2.64 37.66 12.36
N ILE A 249 2.98 38.64 11.51
CA ILE A 249 2.83 38.57 10.05
C ILE A 249 3.70 37.42 9.49
N GLU A 250 4.98 37.37 9.84
CA GLU A 250 5.91 36.30 9.44
C GLU A 250 5.43 34.91 9.89
N ARG A 251 4.83 34.78 11.08
CA ARG A 251 4.22 33.52 11.53
C ARG A 251 3.02 33.12 10.66
N LYS A 252 2.12 34.06 10.33
CA LYS A 252 0.97 33.78 9.45
C LYS A 252 1.42 33.36 8.06
N GLU A 253 2.41 34.04 7.48
CA GLU A 253 2.97 33.71 6.16
C GLU A 253 3.63 32.33 6.13
N ALA A 254 4.39 31.97 7.18
CA ALA A 254 4.98 30.63 7.29
C ALA A 254 3.91 29.51 7.36
N ILE A 255 2.80 29.73 8.07
CA ILE A 255 1.70 28.74 8.14
C ILE A 255 0.97 28.64 6.79
N ILE A 256 0.72 29.77 6.11
CA ILE A 256 0.11 29.81 4.77
C ILE A 256 0.94 29.01 3.77
N SER A 257 2.26 29.23 3.71
CA SER A 257 3.17 28.51 2.81
C SER A 257 3.20 26.99 3.09
N GLN A 258 3.09 26.58 4.36
CA GLN A 258 3.01 25.16 4.72
C GLN A 258 1.65 24.52 4.40
N ILE A 259 0.55 25.29 4.40
CA ILE A 259 -0.76 24.84 3.92
C ILE A 259 -0.73 24.67 2.39
N GLU A 260 -0.20 25.64 1.65
CA GLU A 260 0.00 25.54 0.19
C GLU A 260 0.81 24.30 -0.18
N THR A 261 1.92 24.07 0.52
CA THR A 261 2.76 22.87 0.37
C THR A 261 2.02 21.56 0.67
N ARG A 262 1.01 21.56 1.55
CA ARG A 262 0.15 20.39 1.82
C ARG A 262 -0.92 20.21 0.75
N LEU A 263 -1.59 21.28 0.31
CA LEU A 263 -2.61 21.20 -0.74
C LEU A 263 -2.00 20.71 -2.06
N LEU A 264 -0.81 21.20 -2.43
CA LEU A 264 -0.07 20.73 -3.60
C LEU A 264 0.28 19.23 -3.53
N LYS A 265 0.54 18.68 -2.34
CA LYS A 265 0.75 17.23 -2.17
C LYS A 265 -0.53 16.44 -2.37
N ILE A 266 -1.66 16.90 -1.85
CA ILE A 266 -2.97 16.28 -2.06
C ILE A 266 -3.36 16.32 -3.56
N GLU A 267 -3.07 17.43 -4.23
CA GLU A 267 -3.25 17.61 -5.68
C GLU A 267 -2.40 16.62 -6.49
N ASN A 268 -1.10 16.49 -6.18
CA ASN A 268 -0.22 15.50 -6.79
C ASN A 268 -0.65 14.04 -6.49
N GLU A 269 -1.17 13.74 -5.29
CA GLU A 269 -1.73 12.42 -4.95
C GLU A 269 -2.98 12.08 -5.77
N ILE A 270 -3.84 13.07 -6.03
CA ILE A 270 -5.02 12.91 -6.89
C ILE A 270 -4.60 12.60 -8.32
N ASP A 271 -3.66 13.37 -8.88
CA ASP A 271 -3.24 13.19 -10.27
C ASP A 271 -2.48 11.88 -10.49
N ALA A 272 -1.64 11.47 -9.54
CA ALA A 272 -1.01 10.15 -9.57
C ALA A 272 -2.04 9.00 -9.59
N LYS A 273 -3.07 9.07 -8.73
CA LYS A 273 -4.16 8.07 -8.70
C LYS A 273 -5.03 8.12 -9.95
N LYS A 274 -5.25 9.29 -10.55
CA LYS A 274 -5.95 9.41 -11.85
C LYS A 274 -5.17 8.74 -12.98
N GLN A 275 -3.85 8.89 -13.02
CA GLN A 275 -2.98 8.20 -13.98
C GLN A 275 -2.96 6.69 -13.77
N GLU A 276 -2.94 6.23 -12.51
CA GLU A 276 -3.04 4.81 -12.16
C GLU A 276 -4.40 4.21 -12.56
N LEU A 277 -5.50 4.90 -12.21
CA LEU A 277 -6.87 4.51 -12.57
C LEU A 277 -7.06 4.41 -14.09
N ALA A 278 -6.46 5.32 -14.87
CA ALA A 278 -6.47 5.24 -16.33
C ALA A 278 -5.76 3.97 -16.82
N LYS A 279 -4.52 3.71 -16.38
CA LYS A 279 -3.75 2.49 -16.73
C LYS A 279 -4.49 1.20 -16.38
N ILE A 280 -5.21 1.19 -15.26
CA ILE A 280 -6.00 0.02 -14.83
C ILE A 280 -7.25 -0.16 -15.68
N LYS A 281 -7.94 0.92 -16.05
CA LYS A 281 -9.16 0.85 -16.88
C LYS A 281 -8.83 0.35 -18.30
N GLY A 282 -7.88 0.99 -18.97
CA GLY A 282 -7.49 0.76 -20.37
C GLY A 282 -7.95 1.91 -21.24
#